data_AF-A0AAW0FMF7-F1
#
_entry.id   AF-A0AAW0FMF7-F1
#
_cell.length_a   1.000
_cell.length_b   1.000
_cell.length_c   1.000
_cell.angle_alpha   90.00
_cell.angle_beta   90.00
_cell.angle_gamma   90.00
#
_symmetry.space_group_name_H-M   'P 1'
#
loop_
_entity.id
_entity.type
_entity.pdbx_description
1 polymer ?
#
loop_
_entity_poly.entity_id
_entity_poly.type
_entity_poly.pdbx_seq_one_letter_code
_entity_poly.pdbx_strand_id
1 'polypeptide(L)'
;MTEQRSLYDKRKYKRQLRGWLSYAFASEVFVIVSLTLFLPICLEQFARDNGYLLPDLTNKCSAVQPMDASEDRRCVVKLAWLWIDTASFSLYVNSMSVALQALTVISLSGIADHPPHRKRLLLGFAFFGAVSATLFFALPSSSPLWPLSALLAIFANVGFGVSVVAMNAYLPTLAQQSEEVVKKLEALQNASTPGISSETPDTNVQTHSDATQEPLLPRDETIPELEHPEGSKLRTEYNSTLSTATSRISAMGIAIGYGAGIILLILSLVPVTKLGGSTFSLRLAIGSSGIWWAVLLYSIGTLAAQYFIRQGKFLS
;
A
#
# COMPACT_ATOMS: atom_id res chain seq x y z
N MET A 1 -39.28 26.24 0.09
CA MET A 1 -38.01 26.04 0.81
C MET A 1 -37.51 24.64 0.46
N THR A 2 -36.88 24.52 -0.71
CA THR A 2 -36.38 23.25 -1.22
C THR A 2 -35.17 22.86 -0.38
N GLU A 3 -35.31 21.78 0.37
CA GLU A 3 -34.21 21.16 1.11
C GLU A 3 -33.13 20.75 0.08
N GLN A 4 -32.12 21.60 -0.08
CA GLN A 4 -31.00 21.37 -0.97
C GLN A 4 -30.26 20.16 -0.40
N ARG A 5 -30.49 18.99 -1.01
CA ARG A 5 -29.90 17.72 -0.59
C ARG A 5 -28.39 17.83 -0.79
N SER A 6 -27.69 18.25 0.26
CA SER A 6 -26.24 18.40 0.32
C SER A 6 -25.56 17.19 -0.34
N LEU A 7 -24.65 17.44 -1.29
CA LEU A 7 -23.88 16.39 -1.97
C LEU A 7 -22.99 15.60 -0.98
N TYR A 8 -22.85 16.08 0.25
CA TYR A 8 -22.00 15.52 1.28
C TYR A 8 -22.70 14.45 2.13
N ASP A 9 -22.32 13.19 1.93
CA ASP A 9 -22.68 12.08 2.84
C ASP A 9 -21.61 11.89 3.92
N LYS A 10 -21.87 12.47 5.09
CA LYS A 10 -21.01 12.37 6.30
C LYS A 10 -20.76 10.92 6.76
N ARG A 11 -21.74 10.03 6.65
CA ARG A 11 -21.60 8.64 7.11
C ARG A 11 -20.69 7.86 6.17
N LYS A 12 -20.87 8.03 4.87
CA LYS A 12 -20.03 7.42 3.84
C LYS A 12 -18.58 7.91 3.93
N TYR A 13 -18.36 9.23 4.02
CA TYR A 13 -17.02 9.81 4.15
C TYR A 13 -16.27 9.27 5.38
N LYS A 14 -16.87 9.35 6.58
CA LYS A 14 -16.25 8.84 7.82
C LYS A 14 -15.85 7.38 7.73
N ARG A 15 -16.66 6.55 7.06
CA ARG A 15 -16.36 5.13 6.91
C ARG A 15 -15.21 4.88 5.95
N GLN A 16 -15.17 5.57 4.82
CA GLN A 16 -14.05 5.44 3.87
C GLN A 16 -12.74 5.93 4.49
N LEU A 17 -12.80 7.04 5.23
CA LEU A 17 -11.67 7.58 5.97
C LEU A 17 -11.15 6.57 7.02
N ARG A 18 -12.03 5.96 7.82
CA ARG A 18 -11.64 4.92 8.78
C ARG A 18 -11.03 3.70 8.11
N GLY A 19 -11.56 3.28 6.95
CA GLY A 19 -10.99 2.17 6.18
C GLY A 19 -9.58 2.48 5.68
N TRP A 20 -9.38 3.69 5.14
CA TRP A 20 -8.08 4.15 4.64
C TRP A 20 -7.06 4.29 5.79
N LEU A 21 -7.44 4.89 6.92
CA LEU A 21 -6.58 5.03 8.10
C LEU A 21 -6.24 3.68 8.74
N SER A 22 -7.21 2.76 8.83
CA SER A 22 -6.97 1.42 9.36
C SER A 22 -6.02 0.63 8.47
N TYR A 23 -6.08 0.82 7.16
CA TYR A 23 -5.12 0.22 6.24
C TYR A 23 -3.73 0.81 6.46
N ALA A 24 -3.60 2.14 6.49
CA ALA A 24 -2.34 2.85 6.75
C ALA A 24 -1.68 2.34 8.04
N PHE A 25 -2.46 2.27 9.12
CA PHE A 25 -2.04 1.74 10.41
C PHE A 25 -1.52 0.29 10.34
N ALA A 26 -2.17 -0.56 9.55
CA ALA A 26 -1.77 -1.96 9.40
C ALA A 26 -0.48 -2.10 8.57
N SER A 27 -0.41 -1.41 7.42
CA SER A 27 0.68 -1.53 6.47
C SER A 27 1.97 -0.88 6.97
N GLU A 28 1.88 0.27 7.64
CA GLU A 28 3.05 1.00 8.18
C GLU A 28 3.79 0.18 9.26
N VAL A 29 3.04 -0.54 10.11
CA VAL A 29 3.64 -1.46 11.08
C VAL A 29 4.47 -2.54 10.38
N PHE A 30 3.92 -3.15 9.33
CA PHE A 30 4.62 -4.22 8.61
C PHE A 30 5.90 -3.72 7.95
N VAL A 31 5.88 -2.57 7.27
CA VAL A 31 7.07 -2.03 6.61
C VAL A 31 8.14 -1.60 7.60
N ILE A 32 7.79 -0.88 8.66
CA ILE A 32 8.74 -0.36 9.66
C ILE A 32 9.39 -1.50 10.46
N VAL A 33 8.60 -2.51 10.86
CA VAL A 33 9.09 -3.60 11.69
C VAL A 33 9.82 -4.63 10.83
N SER A 34 9.21 -5.05 9.72
CA SER A 34 9.66 -6.24 8.99
C SER A 34 10.47 -5.89 7.77
N LEU A 35 9.90 -5.18 6.79
CA LEU A 35 10.58 -4.96 5.50
C LEU A 35 11.89 -4.18 5.67
N THR A 36 11.94 -3.18 6.55
CA THR A 36 13.12 -2.33 6.69
C THR A 36 14.15 -2.84 7.70
N LEU A 37 13.71 -3.56 8.75
CA LEU A 37 14.61 -3.97 9.84
C LEU A 37 14.84 -5.48 9.88
N PHE A 38 13.82 -6.27 10.20
CA PHE A 38 14.05 -7.69 10.48
C PHE A 38 14.24 -8.55 9.24
N LEU A 39 13.63 -8.21 8.10
CA LEU A 39 13.69 -9.04 6.89
C LEU A 39 15.11 -9.10 6.31
N PRO A 40 15.85 -7.99 6.10
CA PRO A 40 17.22 -8.06 5.61
C PRO A 40 18.16 -8.82 6.56
N ILE A 41 18.02 -8.57 7.87
CA ILE A 41 18.81 -9.24 8.92
C ILE A 41 18.50 -10.74 8.93
N CYS A 42 17.23 -11.11 8.80
CA CYS A 42 16.82 -12.50 8.80
C CYS A 42 17.33 -13.24 7.56
N LEU A 43 17.27 -12.63 6.37
CA LEU A 43 17.82 -13.21 5.14
C LEU A 43 19.33 -13.44 5.25
N GLU A 44 20.09 -12.48 5.79
CA GLU A 44 21.51 -12.67 6.05
C GLU A 44 21.74 -13.82 7.04
N GLN A 45 20.98 -13.88 8.13
CA GLN A 45 21.13 -14.92 9.13
C GLN A 45 20.77 -16.31 8.60
N PHE A 46 19.77 -16.41 7.72
CA PHE A 46 19.45 -17.66 7.00
C PHE A 46 20.60 -18.12 6.11
N ALA A 47 21.24 -17.18 5.39
CA ALA A 47 22.41 -17.45 4.59
C ALA A 47 23.61 -17.85 5.45
N ARG A 48 23.78 -17.22 6.63
CA ARG A 48 24.83 -17.54 7.61
C ARG A 48 24.65 -18.92 8.25
N ASP A 49 23.42 -19.28 8.64
CA ASP A 49 23.09 -20.60 9.20
C ASP A 49 23.40 -21.76 8.24
N ASN A 50 23.33 -21.49 6.93
CA ASN A 50 23.58 -22.46 5.85
C ASN A 50 24.94 -22.22 5.15
N GLY A 51 25.73 -21.27 5.63
CA GLY A 51 26.99 -20.85 5.04
C GLY A 51 28.22 -21.56 5.63
N TYR A 52 29.33 -21.46 4.91
CA TYR A 52 30.63 -22.00 5.26
C TYR A 52 31.67 -20.88 5.37
N LEU A 53 32.65 -21.05 6.25
CA LEU A 53 33.75 -20.09 6.40
C LEU A 53 34.81 -20.29 5.31
N LEU A 54 35.29 -19.19 4.71
CA LEU A 54 36.54 -19.16 3.96
C LEU A 54 37.76 -19.17 4.90
N PRO A 55 38.91 -19.70 4.45
CA PRO A 55 39.16 -20.33 3.15
C PRO A 55 38.81 -21.83 3.10
N ASP A 56 38.64 -22.49 4.24
CA ASP A 56 38.59 -23.95 4.32
C ASP A 56 37.26 -24.57 3.86
N LEU A 57 36.16 -23.80 3.75
CA LEU A 57 34.83 -24.21 3.25
C LEU A 57 34.24 -25.46 3.93
N THR A 58 34.78 -25.87 5.08
CA THR A 58 34.45 -27.09 5.81
C THR A 58 33.65 -26.80 7.07
N ASN A 59 33.96 -25.69 7.75
CA ASN A 59 33.28 -25.27 8.97
C ASN A 59 32.07 -24.38 8.66
N LYS A 60 30.95 -24.61 9.35
CA LYS A 60 29.74 -23.78 9.25
C LYS A 60 29.96 -22.43 9.94
N CYS A 61 29.38 -21.37 9.41
CA CYS A 61 29.52 -20.03 9.99
C CYS A 61 28.92 -19.91 11.40
N SER A 62 27.92 -20.73 11.74
CA SER A 62 27.34 -20.77 13.09
C SER A 62 28.28 -21.32 14.17
N ALA A 63 29.43 -21.90 13.80
CA ALA A 63 30.39 -22.49 14.74
C ALA A 63 31.40 -21.49 15.33
N VAL A 64 31.44 -20.24 14.82
CA VAL A 64 32.43 -19.24 15.22
C VAL A 64 31.75 -18.13 16.03
N GLN A 65 32.26 -17.88 17.25
CA GLN A 65 31.82 -16.75 18.06
C GLN A 65 32.38 -15.42 17.52
N PRO A 66 31.71 -14.28 17.76
CA PRO A 66 32.06 -12.98 17.17
C PRO A 66 33.49 -12.48 17.45
N MET A 67 34.21 -13.06 18.42
CA MET A 67 35.55 -12.62 18.82
C MET A 67 36.69 -13.20 17.97
N ASP A 68 36.42 -14.15 17.08
CA ASP A 68 37.46 -14.84 16.27
C ASP A 68 37.48 -14.44 14.79
N ALA A 69 36.80 -13.34 14.43
CA ALA A 69 36.75 -12.82 13.06
C ALA A 69 38.03 -12.04 12.70
N SER A 70 39.07 -12.75 12.28
CA SER A 70 40.12 -12.14 11.44
C SER A 70 39.50 -11.73 10.09
N GLU A 71 40.02 -10.66 9.46
CA GLU A 71 39.52 -10.14 8.16
C GLU A 71 39.46 -11.22 7.03
N ASP A 72 40.20 -12.32 7.21
CA ASP A 72 40.25 -13.46 6.28
C ASP A 72 39.09 -14.45 6.41
N ARG A 73 38.31 -14.42 7.50
CA ARG A 73 37.24 -15.40 7.78
C ARG A 73 35.87 -14.88 7.35
N ARG A 74 35.62 -14.87 6.04
CA ARG A 74 34.33 -14.49 5.45
C ARG A 74 33.36 -15.66 5.38
N CYS A 75 32.07 -15.38 5.58
CA CYS A 75 31.01 -16.38 5.46
C CYS A 75 30.39 -16.33 4.07
N VAL A 76 30.39 -17.47 3.37
CA VAL A 76 29.76 -17.62 2.05
C VAL A 76 28.70 -18.69 2.08
N VAL A 77 27.66 -18.50 1.28
CA VAL A 77 26.62 -19.50 1.04
C VAL A 77 26.70 -19.95 -0.42
N LYS A 78 26.48 -21.24 -0.63
CA LYS A 78 26.38 -21.80 -1.98
C LYS A 78 24.93 -21.67 -2.45
N LEU A 79 24.68 -20.80 -3.42
CA LEU A 79 23.39 -20.66 -4.07
C LEU A 79 23.44 -21.30 -5.46
N ALA A 80 22.79 -22.45 -5.59
CA ALA A 80 22.90 -23.34 -6.76
C ALA A 80 24.37 -23.68 -7.09
N TRP A 81 24.99 -22.93 -8.01
CA TRP A 81 26.35 -23.15 -8.51
C TRP A 81 27.35 -22.07 -8.05
N LEU A 82 26.86 -20.95 -7.51
CA LEU A 82 27.67 -19.78 -7.20
C LEU A 82 27.87 -19.64 -5.69
N TRP A 83 29.09 -19.31 -5.29
CA TRP A 83 29.41 -18.92 -3.92
C TRP A 83 29.26 -17.42 -3.79
N ILE A 84 28.44 -16.98 -2.82
CA ILE A 84 28.11 -15.58 -2.59
C ILE A 84 28.28 -15.29 -1.10
N ASP A 85 28.80 -14.12 -0.75
CA ASP A 85 28.84 -13.65 0.64
C ASP A 85 27.42 -13.57 1.24
N THR A 86 27.27 -13.94 2.49
CA THR A 86 25.94 -13.98 3.15
C THR A 86 25.27 -12.60 3.23
N ALA A 87 26.07 -11.53 3.37
CA ALA A 87 25.56 -10.16 3.33
C ALA A 87 25.01 -9.79 1.94
N SER A 88 25.73 -10.17 0.88
CA SER A 88 25.34 -9.92 -0.51
C SER A 88 24.05 -10.64 -0.90
N PHE A 89 23.77 -11.81 -0.30
CA PHE A 89 22.50 -12.51 -0.49
C PHE A 89 21.29 -11.65 -0.12
N SER A 90 21.31 -11.02 1.07
CA SER A 90 20.23 -10.15 1.53
C SER A 90 20.03 -8.96 0.59
N LEU A 91 21.13 -8.33 0.17
CA LEU A 91 21.10 -7.20 -0.77
C LEU A 91 20.53 -7.59 -2.14
N TYR A 92 20.94 -8.73 -2.71
CA TYR A 92 20.42 -9.21 -3.98
C TYR A 92 18.92 -9.52 -3.93
N VAL A 93 18.45 -10.15 -2.87
CA VAL A 93 17.01 -10.44 -2.69
C VAL A 93 16.21 -9.14 -2.58
N ASN A 94 16.68 -8.17 -1.79
CA ASN A 94 16.02 -6.88 -1.65
C ASN A 94 15.99 -6.11 -2.98
N SER A 95 17.12 -6.02 -3.69
CA SER A 95 17.21 -5.36 -5.00
C SER A 95 16.31 -6.02 -6.04
N MET A 96 16.34 -7.35 -6.14
CA MET A 96 15.47 -8.09 -7.05
C MET A 96 13.99 -7.87 -6.72
N SER A 97 13.65 -7.83 -5.42
CA SER A 97 12.29 -7.58 -4.98
C SER A 97 11.79 -6.20 -5.39
N VAL A 98 12.56 -5.14 -5.14
CA VAL A 98 12.18 -3.77 -5.51
C VAL A 98 12.08 -3.61 -7.04
N ALA A 99 12.96 -4.28 -7.80
CA ALA A 99 12.87 -4.31 -9.26
C ALA A 99 11.57 -4.97 -9.74
N LEU A 100 11.22 -6.14 -9.20
CA LEU A 100 9.96 -6.83 -9.52
C LEU A 100 8.74 -6.03 -9.07
N GLN A 101 8.83 -5.32 -7.93
CA GLN A 101 7.78 -4.43 -7.44
C GLN A 101 7.53 -3.30 -8.46
N ALA A 102 8.58 -2.65 -8.96
CA ALA A 102 8.46 -1.60 -9.95
C ALA A 102 7.81 -2.10 -11.25
N LEU A 103 8.27 -3.25 -11.78
CA LEU A 103 7.68 -3.87 -12.97
C LEU A 103 6.21 -4.22 -12.79
N THR A 104 5.85 -4.72 -11.61
CA THR A 104 4.46 -5.06 -11.26
C THR A 104 3.58 -3.82 -11.18
N VAL A 105 4.07 -2.74 -10.56
CA VAL A 105 3.34 -1.46 -10.48
C VAL A 105 3.08 -0.87 -11.87
N ILE A 106 4.10 -0.86 -12.75
CA ILE A 106 3.96 -0.38 -14.13
C ILE A 106 2.91 -1.20 -14.88
N SER A 107 2.97 -2.53 -14.77
CA SER A 107 2.04 -3.44 -15.45
C SER A 107 0.59 -3.28 -14.97
N LEU A 108 0.39 -3.03 -13.69
CA LEU A 108 -0.95 -2.93 -13.08
C LEU A 108 -1.56 -1.53 -13.19
N SER A 109 -0.82 -0.54 -13.68
CA SER A 109 -1.31 0.84 -13.77
C SER A 109 -2.55 0.94 -14.66
N GLY A 110 -2.57 0.27 -15.82
CA GLY A 110 -3.76 0.27 -16.70
C GLY A 110 -4.97 -0.52 -16.16
N ILE A 111 -4.75 -1.56 -15.34
CA ILE A 111 -5.84 -2.32 -14.71
C ILE A 111 -6.44 -1.50 -13.55
N ALA A 112 -5.60 -0.75 -12.84
CA ALA A 112 -6.00 0.10 -11.74
C ALA A 112 -6.93 1.25 -12.19
N ASP A 113 -6.96 1.62 -13.46
CA ASP A 113 -7.84 2.68 -13.94
C ASP A 113 -9.33 2.32 -13.83
N HIS A 114 -9.68 1.03 -13.77
CA HIS A 114 -11.07 0.57 -13.67
C HIS A 114 -11.62 0.66 -12.22
N PRO A 115 -12.64 1.50 -11.94
CA PRO A 115 -13.16 1.75 -10.59
C PRO A 115 -13.58 0.52 -9.76
N PRO A 116 -14.24 -0.52 -10.32
CA PRO A 116 -14.68 -1.67 -9.52
C PRO A 116 -13.51 -2.59 -9.10
N HIS A 117 -12.38 -2.55 -9.81
CA HIS A 117 -11.24 -3.44 -9.58
C HIS A 117 -10.20 -2.85 -8.62
N ARG A 118 -10.10 -1.52 -8.50
CA ARG A 118 -9.13 -0.82 -7.62
C ARG A 118 -9.05 -1.40 -6.21
N LYS A 119 -10.20 -1.55 -5.55
CA LYS A 119 -10.26 -2.05 -4.17
C LYS A 119 -9.90 -3.54 -4.07
N ARG A 120 -10.33 -4.35 -5.04
CA ARG A 120 -9.99 -5.78 -5.08
C ARG A 120 -8.51 -5.99 -5.34
N LEU A 121 -7.91 -5.17 -6.20
CA LEU A 121 -6.48 -5.17 -6.50
C LEU A 121 -5.66 -4.79 -5.25
N LEU A 122 -6.02 -3.68 -4.60
CA LEU A 122 -5.37 -3.24 -3.35
C LEU A 122 -5.43 -4.34 -2.28
N LEU A 123 -6.62 -4.87 -1.97
CA LEU A 123 -6.78 -5.89 -0.93
C LEU A 123 -6.18 -7.24 -1.33
N GLY A 124 -6.21 -7.60 -2.61
CA GLY A 124 -5.65 -8.85 -3.13
C GLY A 124 -4.13 -8.89 -3.01
N PHE A 125 -3.44 -7.85 -3.49
CA PHE A 125 -1.98 -7.75 -3.35
C PHE A 125 -1.54 -7.59 -1.89
N ALA A 126 -2.28 -6.81 -1.09
CA ALA A 126 -2.01 -6.70 0.33
C ALA A 126 -2.14 -8.05 1.05
N PHE A 127 -3.21 -8.82 0.75
CA PHE A 127 -3.41 -10.13 1.34
C PHE A 127 -2.33 -11.12 0.90
N PHE A 128 -1.96 -11.13 -0.38
CA PHE A 128 -0.86 -11.95 -0.89
C PHE A 128 0.47 -11.64 -0.19
N GLY A 129 0.80 -10.36 -0.02
CA GLY A 129 1.98 -9.94 0.72
C GLY A 129 1.94 -10.35 2.20
N ALA A 130 0.80 -10.14 2.87
CA ALA A 130 0.61 -10.48 4.28
C ALA A 130 0.68 -12.00 4.54
N VAL A 131 0.11 -12.81 3.64
CA VAL A 131 0.21 -14.27 3.69
C VAL A 131 1.66 -14.72 3.51
N SER A 132 2.38 -14.13 2.55
CA SER A 132 3.80 -14.43 2.33
C SER A 132 4.64 -14.11 3.58
N ALA A 133 4.41 -12.95 4.19
CA ALA A 133 5.07 -12.55 5.43
C ALA A 133 4.72 -13.48 6.61
N THR A 134 3.46 -13.89 6.73
CA THR A 134 3.01 -14.81 7.78
C THR A 134 3.62 -16.20 7.59
N LEU A 135 3.69 -16.69 6.35
CA LEU A 135 4.28 -17.99 6.01
C LEU A 135 5.79 -18.03 6.31
N PHE A 136 6.45 -16.87 6.33
CA PHE A 136 7.84 -16.75 6.76
C PHE A 136 8.07 -17.28 8.19
N PHE A 137 7.08 -17.17 9.09
CA PHE A 137 7.15 -17.72 10.43
C PHE A 137 7.29 -19.25 10.44
N ALA A 138 6.62 -19.93 9.51
CA ALA A 138 6.57 -21.38 9.43
C ALA A 138 7.83 -22.00 8.81
N LEU A 139 8.77 -21.20 8.27
CA LEU A 139 9.95 -21.68 7.56
C LEU A 139 11.18 -21.76 8.48
N PRO A 140 11.67 -22.96 8.87
CA PRO A 140 12.86 -23.09 9.71
C PRO A 140 14.16 -22.91 8.90
N SER A 141 15.21 -22.30 9.47
CA SER A 141 16.52 -22.10 8.77
C SER A 141 17.23 -23.41 8.53
N SER A 142 17.03 -24.39 9.40
CA SER A 142 17.63 -25.72 9.27
C SER A 142 16.97 -26.58 8.20
N SER A 143 15.88 -26.12 7.59
CA SER A 143 15.19 -26.87 6.54
C SER A 143 15.92 -26.75 5.20
N PRO A 144 15.90 -27.79 4.34
CA PRO A 144 16.48 -27.72 2.99
C PRO A 144 15.75 -26.71 2.09
N LEU A 145 14.56 -26.25 2.50
CA LEU A 145 13.73 -25.28 1.80
C LEU A 145 14.07 -23.83 2.19
N TRP A 146 15.18 -23.59 2.90
CA TRP A 146 15.60 -22.24 3.29
C TRP A 146 15.65 -21.21 2.13
N PRO A 147 15.98 -21.54 0.86
CA PRO A 147 15.98 -20.55 -0.22
C PRO A 147 14.58 -19.99 -0.53
N LEU A 148 13.52 -20.68 -0.10
CA LEU A 148 12.15 -20.18 -0.20
C LEU A 148 11.94 -18.87 0.57
N SER A 149 12.76 -18.61 1.60
CA SER A 149 12.78 -17.33 2.32
C SER A 149 12.98 -16.12 1.40
N ALA A 150 13.84 -16.26 0.37
CA ALA A 150 14.06 -15.21 -0.62
C ALA A 150 12.80 -14.95 -1.46
N LEU A 151 12.13 -16.01 -1.92
CA LEU A 151 10.88 -15.87 -2.68
C LEU A 151 9.75 -15.27 -1.83
N LEU A 152 9.62 -15.69 -0.57
CA LEU A 152 8.65 -15.13 0.36
C LEU A 152 8.92 -13.65 0.64
N ALA A 153 10.18 -13.27 0.82
CA ALA A 153 10.60 -11.88 0.97
C ALA A 153 10.23 -11.04 -0.27
N ILE A 154 10.50 -11.58 -1.47
CA ILE A 154 10.15 -10.93 -2.73
C ILE A 154 8.63 -10.71 -2.83
N PHE A 155 7.84 -11.76 -2.60
CA PHE A 155 6.38 -11.66 -2.67
C PHE A 155 5.78 -10.74 -1.61
N ALA A 156 6.33 -10.76 -0.39
CA ALA A 156 5.91 -9.88 0.69
C ALA A 156 6.12 -8.40 0.32
N ASN A 157 7.31 -8.05 -0.16
CA ASN A 157 7.64 -6.68 -0.53
C ASN A 157 6.94 -6.23 -1.83
N VAL A 158 6.80 -7.09 -2.85
CA VAL A 158 6.00 -6.78 -4.05
C VAL A 158 4.53 -6.55 -3.70
N GLY A 159 3.93 -7.44 -2.91
CA GLY A 159 2.54 -7.31 -2.48
C GLY A 159 2.30 -6.04 -1.67
N PHE A 160 3.19 -5.74 -0.71
CA PHE A 160 3.19 -4.49 0.03
C PHE A 160 3.30 -3.27 -0.89
N GLY A 161 4.32 -3.22 -1.74
CA GLY A 161 4.57 -2.07 -2.61
C GLY A 161 3.42 -1.74 -3.56
N VAL A 162 2.89 -2.75 -4.26
CA VAL A 162 1.74 -2.58 -5.17
C VAL A 162 0.51 -2.09 -4.41
N SER A 163 0.27 -2.64 -3.22
CA SER A 163 -0.89 -2.27 -2.41
C SER A 163 -0.82 -0.83 -1.87
N VAL A 164 0.37 -0.34 -1.52
CA VAL A 164 0.59 1.06 -1.10
C VAL A 164 0.39 2.03 -2.25
N VAL A 165 0.86 1.71 -3.45
CA VAL A 165 0.61 2.55 -4.64
C VAL A 165 -0.90 2.64 -4.92
N ALA A 166 -1.62 1.52 -4.88
CA ALA A 166 -3.06 1.50 -5.07
C ALA A 166 -3.82 2.28 -3.97
N MET A 167 -3.34 2.23 -2.73
CA MET A 167 -3.87 3.02 -1.62
C MET A 167 -3.66 4.52 -1.81
N ASN A 168 -2.47 4.94 -2.25
CA ASN A 168 -2.15 6.34 -2.53
C ASN A 168 -2.98 6.88 -3.69
N ALA A 169 -3.28 6.06 -4.69
CA ALA A 169 -4.20 6.41 -5.77
C ALA A 169 -5.65 6.64 -5.29
N TYR A 170 -6.03 6.14 -4.11
CA TYR A 170 -7.36 6.36 -3.51
C TYR A 170 -7.49 7.69 -2.76
N LEU A 171 -6.37 8.32 -2.38
CA LEU A 171 -6.36 9.55 -1.59
C LEU A 171 -7.12 10.72 -2.25
N PRO A 172 -6.91 11.06 -3.53
CA PRO A 172 -7.63 12.16 -4.17
C PRO A 172 -9.15 11.93 -4.19
N THR A 173 -9.59 10.70 -4.47
CA THR A 173 -11.01 10.33 -4.48
C THR A 173 -11.64 10.45 -3.08
N LEU A 174 -10.88 10.13 -2.02
CA LEU A 174 -11.34 10.31 -0.65
C LEU A 174 -11.41 11.80 -0.27
N ALA A 175 -10.43 12.60 -0.68
CA ALA A 175 -10.37 14.04 -0.42
C ALA A 175 -11.51 14.81 -1.11
N GLN A 176 -11.91 14.40 -2.33
CA GLN A 176 -13.05 14.96 -3.06
C GLN A 176 -14.37 14.86 -2.29
N GLN A 177 -14.51 13.87 -1.39
CA GLN A 177 -15.71 13.66 -0.58
C GLN A 177 -15.68 14.41 0.76
N SER A 178 -14.62 15.18 1.03
CA SER A 178 -14.54 16.00 2.24
C SER A 178 -15.51 17.17 2.17
N GLU A 179 -16.04 17.57 3.33
CA GLU A 179 -17.05 18.63 3.42
C GLU A 179 -16.57 19.96 2.81
N GLU A 180 -15.30 20.32 3.03
CA GLU A 180 -14.69 21.55 2.51
C GLU A 180 -14.60 21.54 0.98
N VAL A 181 -14.22 20.40 0.38
CA VAL A 181 -14.08 20.26 -1.07
C VAL A 181 -15.45 20.20 -1.75
N VAL A 182 -16.43 19.51 -1.16
CA VAL A 182 -17.79 19.44 -1.69
C VAL A 182 -18.44 20.83 -1.73
N LYS A 183 -18.26 21.66 -0.69
CA LYS A 183 -18.76 23.05 -0.67
C LYS A 183 -18.16 23.91 -1.78
N LYS A 184 -16.86 23.76 -2.06
CA LYS A 184 -16.19 24.48 -3.15
C LYS A 184 -16.62 23.97 -4.53
N LEU A 185 -16.89 22.67 -4.65
CA LEU A 185 -17.44 22.08 -5.87
C LEU A 185 -18.87 22.59 -6.15
N GLU A 186 -19.71 22.69 -5.13
CA GLU A 186 -21.06 23.27 -5.24
C GLU A 186 -20.99 24.74 -5.69
N ALA A 187 -20.07 25.55 -5.11
CA ALA A 187 -19.87 26.93 -5.53
C ALA A 187 -19.44 27.06 -7.00
N LEU A 188 -18.56 26.16 -7.45
CA LEU A 188 -18.15 26.04 -8.86
C LEU A 188 -19.30 25.69 -9.79
N GLN A 189 -20.11 24.70 -9.42
CA GLN A 189 -21.25 24.25 -10.24
C GLN A 189 -22.32 25.33 -10.35
N ASN A 190 -22.59 26.04 -9.26
CA ASN A 190 -23.55 27.14 -9.23
C ASN A 190 -23.08 28.33 -10.09
N ALA A 191 -21.78 28.63 -10.11
CA ALA A 191 -21.21 29.68 -10.97
C ALA A 191 -21.18 29.27 -12.47
N SER A 192 -21.15 27.97 -12.76
CA SER A 192 -21.11 27.44 -14.12
C SER A 192 -22.50 27.25 -14.75
N THR A 193 -23.57 27.42 -13.98
CA THR A 193 -24.96 27.34 -14.46
C THR A 193 -25.48 28.76 -14.67
N PRO A 194 -25.37 29.35 -15.88
CA PRO A 194 -26.10 30.57 -16.19
C PRO A 194 -27.60 30.25 -16.07
N GLY A 195 -28.36 31.10 -15.38
CA GLY A 195 -29.75 30.83 -15.03
C GLY A 195 -30.58 30.34 -16.21
N ILE A 196 -31.13 29.13 -16.11
CA ILE A 196 -32.40 28.82 -16.79
C ILE A 196 -33.45 29.61 -16.02
N SER A 197 -33.69 30.84 -16.46
CA SER A 197 -34.93 31.54 -16.17
C SER A 197 -36.09 30.68 -16.66
N SER A 198 -37.08 30.51 -15.80
CA SER A 198 -38.34 29.83 -16.02
C SER A 198 -39.04 30.26 -17.32
N GLU A 199 -38.92 29.49 -18.40
CA GLU A 199 -39.92 29.43 -19.48
C GLU A 199 -40.00 28.00 -20.02
N THR A 200 -41.10 27.31 -19.72
CA THR A 200 -41.66 26.20 -20.54
C THR A 200 -42.42 26.81 -21.74
N PRO A 201 -42.65 26.12 -22.89
CA PRO A 201 -42.70 24.67 -23.07
C PRO A 201 -42.07 24.09 -24.37
N ASP A 202 -41.98 22.75 -24.38
CA ASP A 202 -41.94 21.80 -25.52
C ASP A 202 -40.84 21.89 -26.59
N THR A 203 -40.08 20.79 -26.77
CA THR A 203 -40.10 19.96 -28.00
C THR A 203 -39.20 18.72 -27.81
N ASN A 204 -39.75 17.55 -28.14
CA ASN A 204 -39.12 16.23 -28.20
C ASN A 204 -37.79 16.20 -28.99
N VAL A 205 -36.71 15.63 -28.42
CA VAL A 205 -35.67 14.92 -29.20
C VAL A 205 -35.14 13.72 -28.39
N GLN A 206 -35.03 12.61 -29.11
CA GLN A 206 -34.80 11.24 -28.67
C GLN A 206 -33.51 11.01 -27.87
N THR A 207 -33.62 10.17 -26.84
CA THR A 207 -32.51 9.62 -26.06
C THR A 207 -31.92 8.42 -26.81
N HIS A 208 -30.75 8.60 -27.43
CA HIS A 208 -29.84 7.48 -27.74
C HIS A 208 -28.71 7.50 -26.71
N SER A 209 -28.76 6.52 -25.81
CA SER A 209 -27.73 6.26 -24.80
C SER A 209 -26.69 5.31 -25.38
N ASP A 210 -25.58 5.86 -25.87
CA ASP A 210 -24.31 5.12 -25.94
C ASP A 210 -23.15 6.12 -26.04
N ALA A 211 -22.30 6.19 -25.00
CA ALA A 211 -20.93 6.71 -25.05
C ALA A 211 -20.30 6.72 -23.64
N THR A 212 -19.48 5.69 -23.40
CA THR A 212 -18.10 5.80 -22.88
C THR A 212 -17.73 7.07 -22.11
N GLN A 213 -17.55 6.93 -20.79
CA GLN A 213 -16.82 7.91 -19.98
C GLN A 213 -15.33 7.81 -20.27
N GLU A 214 -14.83 8.63 -21.20
CA GLU A 214 -13.40 8.99 -21.26
C GLU A 214 -13.12 10.23 -20.41
N PRO A 215 -12.00 10.28 -19.67
CA PRO A 215 -11.55 11.50 -19.02
C PRO A 215 -10.92 12.41 -20.08
N LEU A 216 -11.73 13.30 -20.66
CA LEU A 216 -11.26 14.34 -21.56
C LEU A 216 -10.32 15.30 -20.81
N LEU A 217 -9.01 15.13 -21.01
CA LEU A 217 -8.06 16.24 -20.94
C LEU A 217 -8.44 17.24 -22.04
N PRO A 218 -8.54 18.55 -21.76
CA PRO A 218 -8.71 19.54 -22.81
C PRO A 218 -7.50 19.49 -23.75
N ARG A 219 -7.77 19.25 -25.03
CA ARG A 219 -6.83 19.39 -26.13
C ARG A 219 -6.53 20.89 -26.30
N ASP A 220 -5.26 21.26 -26.23
CA ASP A 220 -4.75 22.57 -26.64
C ASP A 220 -5.08 22.79 -28.12
N GLU A 221 -6.26 23.32 -28.42
CA GLU A 221 -6.53 24.00 -29.67
C GLU A 221 -6.95 25.43 -29.34
N THR A 222 -6.06 26.35 -29.69
CA THR A 222 -6.20 27.80 -29.69
C THR A 222 -7.59 28.25 -30.16
N ILE A 223 -8.49 28.48 -29.21
CA ILE A 223 -9.68 29.31 -29.35
C ILE A 223 -9.45 30.50 -28.40
N PRO A 224 -9.58 31.76 -28.82
CA PRO A 224 -9.48 32.90 -27.91
C PRO A 224 -10.62 32.81 -26.91
N GLU A 225 -10.30 32.29 -25.73
CA GLU A 225 -11.25 32.03 -24.67
C GLU A 225 -11.64 33.37 -24.03
N LEU A 226 -12.91 33.74 -24.17
CA LEU A 226 -13.57 34.59 -23.18
C LEU A 226 -13.73 33.77 -21.90
N GLU A 227 -12.61 33.41 -21.25
CA GLU A 227 -12.61 32.84 -19.90
C GLU A 227 -13.18 33.89 -18.97
N HIS A 228 -14.38 33.65 -18.43
CA HIS A 228 -14.91 34.47 -17.35
C HIS A 228 -13.91 34.41 -16.18
N PRO A 229 -13.30 35.54 -15.74
CA PRO A 229 -12.24 35.54 -14.72
C PRO A 229 -12.68 35.02 -13.35
N GLU A 230 -13.98 34.80 -13.14
CA GLU A 230 -14.53 34.19 -11.94
C GLU A 230 -14.47 32.66 -11.96
N GLY A 231 -14.65 32.01 -13.13
CA GLY A 231 -14.61 30.55 -13.25
C GLY A 231 -13.21 29.98 -13.01
N SER A 232 -12.18 30.64 -13.55
CA SER A 232 -10.77 30.24 -13.35
C SER A 232 -10.32 30.41 -11.89
N LYS A 233 -10.78 31.46 -11.20
CA LYS A 233 -10.53 31.67 -9.76
C LYS A 233 -11.14 30.58 -8.89
N LEU A 234 -12.43 30.27 -9.10
CA LEU A 234 -13.12 29.23 -8.35
C LEU A 234 -12.47 27.85 -8.57
N ARG A 235 -12.00 27.57 -9.79
CA ARG A 235 -11.35 26.29 -10.11
C ARG A 235 -9.99 26.16 -9.44
N THR A 236 -9.24 27.26 -9.37
CA THR A 236 -7.99 27.35 -8.62
C THR A 236 -8.21 27.13 -7.13
N GLU A 237 -9.26 27.73 -6.56
CA GLU A 237 -9.61 27.55 -5.14
C GLU A 237 -10.03 26.11 -4.81
N TYR A 238 -10.81 25.48 -5.69
CA TYR A 238 -11.15 24.05 -5.58
C TYR A 238 -9.92 23.15 -5.62
N ASN A 239 -9.04 23.32 -6.61
CA ASN A 239 -7.83 22.51 -6.74
C ASN A 239 -6.90 22.67 -5.53
N SER A 240 -6.76 23.89 -5.01
CA SER A 240 -6.00 24.19 -3.78
C SER A 240 -6.61 23.53 -2.54
N THR A 241 -7.94 23.57 -2.41
CA THR A 241 -8.64 22.92 -1.29
C THR A 241 -8.52 21.39 -1.37
N LEU A 242 -8.64 20.83 -2.57
CA LEU A 242 -8.47 19.40 -2.82
C LEU A 242 -7.07 18.91 -2.45
N SER A 243 -6.02 19.61 -2.88
CA SER A 243 -4.63 19.23 -2.59
C SER A 243 -4.34 19.35 -1.09
N THR A 244 -4.84 20.39 -0.43
CA THR A 244 -4.73 20.58 1.02
C THR A 244 -5.42 19.46 1.80
N ALA A 245 -6.65 19.10 1.42
CA ALA A 245 -7.39 18.00 2.03
C ALA A 245 -6.67 16.65 1.83
N THR A 246 -6.16 16.41 0.62
CA THR A 246 -5.38 15.20 0.28
C THR A 246 -4.14 15.08 1.17
N SER A 247 -3.34 16.16 1.26
CA SER A 247 -2.13 16.20 2.08
C SER A 247 -2.43 16.00 3.57
N ARG A 248 -3.50 16.61 4.08
CA ARG A 248 -3.92 16.46 5.49
C ARG A 248 -4.32 15.03 5.82
N ILE A 249 -5.12 14.37 4.96
CA ILE A 249 -5.53 12.98 5.16
C ILE A 249 -4.30 12.06 5.10
N SER A 250 -3.42 12.29 4.12
CA SER A 250 -2.17 11.54 3.98
C SER A 250 -1.31 11.65 5.24
N ALA A 251 -1.02 12.88 5.69
CA ALA A 251 -0.21 13.15 6.87
C ALA A 251 -0.78 12.48 8.14
N MET A 252 -2.11 12.49 8.31
CA MET A 252 -2.75 11.84 9.45
C MET A 252 -2.62 10.31 9.41
N GLY A 253 -2.72 9.69 8.23
CA GLY A 253 -2.51 8.25 8.06
C GLY A 253 -1.08 7.84 8.37
N ILE A 254 -0.12 8.57 7.81
CA ILE A 254 1.31 8.36 8.05
C ILE A 254 1.62 8.53 9.55
N ALA A 255 1.16 9.61 10.20
CA ALA A 255 1.42 9.84 11.62
C ALA A 255 0.90 8.69 12.52
N ILE A 256 -0.32 8.22 12.28
CA ILE A 256 -0.92 7.09 13.02
C ILE A 256 -0.14 5.80 12.75
N GLY A 257 0.27 5.56 11.50
CA GLY A 257 1.03 4.39 11.10
C GLY A 257 2.44 4.35 11.70
N TYR A 258 3.19 5.45 11.64
CA TYR A 258 4.51 5.55 12.28
C TYR A 258 4.43 5.40 13.79
N GLY A 259 3.45 6.02 14.45
CA GLY A 259 3.23 5.86 15.89
C GLY A 259 3.03 4.38 16.26
N ALA A 260 2.19 3.67 15.50
CA ALA A 260 1.96 2.25 15.68
C ALA A 260 3.20 1.39 15.39
N GLY A 261 3.91 1.71 14.31
CA GLY A 261 5.12 1.00 13.87
C GLY A 261 6.23 1.09 14.91
N ILE A 262 6.47 2.27 15.48
CA ILE A 262 7.47 2.47 16.54
C ILE A 262 7.09 1.70 17.81
N ILE A 263 5.82 1.75 18.23
CA ILE A 263 5.36 1.02 19.42
C ILE A 263 5.54 -0.49 19.24
N LEU A 264 5.11 -1.04 18.10
CA LEU A 264 5.25 -2.46 17.82
C LEU A 264 6.69 -2.88 17.54
N LEU A 265 7.52 -1.98 17.01
CA LEU A 265 8.95 -2.21 16.87
C LEU A 265 9.60 -2.40 18.24
N ILE A 266 9.36 -1.48 19.19
CA ILE A 266 9.87 -1.60 20.56
C ILE A 266 9.39 -2.90 21.21
N LEU A 267 8.10 -3.24 21.04
CA LEU A 267 7.55 -4.48 21.56
C LEU A 267 8.22 -5.73 20.95
N SER A 268 8.50 -5.71 19.65
CA SER A 268 9.16 -6.80 18.93
C SER A 268 10.66 -6.94 19.23
N LEU A 269 11.33 -5.86 19.67
CA LEU A 269 12.74 -5.90 20.06
C LEU A 269 12.96 -6.63 21.40
N VAL A 270 11.98 -6.65 22.30
CA VAL A 270 12.07 -7.36 23.59
C VAL A 270 12.36 -8.85 23.42
N PRO A 271 11.59 -9.64 22.63
CA PRO A 271 11.92 -11.05 22.42
C PRO A 271 13.23 -11.22 21.63
N VAL A 272 13.54 -10.33 20.67
CA VAL A 272 14.76 -10.40 19.85
C VAL A 272 16.02 -10.26 20.68
N THR A 273 16.02 -9.31 21.62
CA THR A 273 17.15 -9.11 22.53
C THR A 273 17.27 -10.24 23.56
N LYS A 274 16.15 -10.73 24.11
CA LYS A 274 16.15 -11.85 25.06
C LYS A 274 16.61 -13.18 24.45
N LEU A 275 16.32 -13.40 23.17
CA LEU A 275 16.70 -14.60 22.43
C LEU A 275 18.05 -14.46 21.71
N GLY A 276 18.85 -13.43 22.05
CA GLY A 276 20.20 -13.23 21.51
C GLY A 276 20.24 -13.05 19.99
N GLY A 277 19.18 -12.53 19.37
CA GLY A 277 19.10 -12.40 17.91
C GLY A 277 18.95 -13.72 17.15
N SER A 278 18.49 -14.79 17.81
CA SER A 278 18.24 -16.08 17.13
C SER A 278 17.32 -15.93 15.92
N THR A 279 17.50 -16.81 14.93
CA THR A 279 16.65 -16.82 13.73
C THR A 279 15.18 -17.02 14.05
N PHE A 280 14.86 -17.75 15.11
CA PHE A 280 13.49 -17.90 15.58
C PHE A 280 12.87 -16.55 15.98
N SER A 281 13.61 -15.71 16.71
CA SER A 281 13.07 -14.42 17.13
C SER A 281 12.86 -13.45 15.97
N LEU A 282 13.75 -13.47 14.97
CA LEU A 282 13.59 -12.67 13.76
C LEU A 282 12.35 -13.11 12.96
N ARG A 283 12.14 -14.42 12.81
CA ARG A 283 10.93 -14.98 12.18
C ARG A 283 9.67 -14.64 12.95
N LEU A 284 9.71 -14.68 14.28
CA LEU A 284 8.57 -14.33 15.13
C LEU A 284 8.19 -12.86 14.93
N ALA A 285 9.17 -11.96 14.85
CA ALA A 285 8.92 -10.54 14.59
C ALA A 285 8.28 -10.31 13.21
N ILE A 286 8.81 -10.94 12.16
CA ILE A 286 8.26 -10.84 10.78
C ILE A 286 6.88 -11.50 10.68
N GLY A 287 6.70 -12.66 11.31
CA GLY A 287 5.45 -13.40 11.32
C GLY A 287 4.34 -12.66 12.05
N SER A 288 4.64 -12.13 13.24
CA SER A 288 3.65 -11.41 14.06
C SER A 288 3.17 -10.12 13.40
N SER A 289 4.06 -9.37 12.74
CA SER A 289 3.68 -8.19 11.95
C SER A 289 2.88 -8.57 10.69
N GLY A 290 3.20 -9.69 10.04
CA GLY A 290 2.44 -10.24 8.92
C GLY A 290 1.02 -10.64 9.33
N ILE A 291 0.87 -11.30 10.49
CA ILE A 291 -0.43 -11.66 11.07
C ILE A 291 -1.21 -10.40 11.42
N TRP A 292 -0.57 -9.42 12.07
CA TRP A 292 -1.19 -8.13 12.37
C TRP A 292 -1.76 -7.47 11.11
N TRP A 293 -0.97 -7.43 10.04
CA TRP A 293 -1.40 -6.88 8.77
C TRP A 293 -2.57 -7.68 8.17
N ALA A 294 -2.49 -9.02 8.13
CA ALA A 294 -3.53 -9.90 7.59
C ALA A 294 -4.87 -9.77 8.36
N VAL A 295 -4.83 -9.73 9.69
CA VAL A 295 -6.02 -9.60 10.55
C VAL A 295 -6.74 -8.27 10.29
N LEU A 296 -5.99 -7.18 10.18
CA LEU A 296 -6.57 -5.87 9.89
C LEU A 296 -7.12 -5.80 8.47
N LEU A 297 -6.45 -6.39 7.48
CA LEU A 297 -6.97 -6.51 6.11
C LEU A 297 -8.28 -7.31 6.07
N TYR A 298 -8.36 -8.42 6.80
CA TYR A 298 -9.58 -9.22 6.90
C TYR A 298 -10.73 -8.43 7.54
N SER A 299 -10.46 -7.68 8.60
CA SER A 299 -11.44 -6.80 9.25
C SER A 299 -11.97 -5.73 8.27
N ILE A 300 -11.07 -5.09 7.50
CA ILE A 300 -11.46 -4.10 6.48
C ILE A 300 -12.30 -4.75 5.36
N GLY A 301 -11.90 -5.95 4.91
CA GLY A 301 -12.59 -6.71 3.86
C GLY A 301 -14.00 -7.14 4.26
N THR A 302 -14.17 -7.65 5.48
CA THR A 302 -15.48 -8.07 6.00
C THR A 302 -16.43 -6.89 6.20
N LEU A 303 -15.95 -5.76 6.74
CA LEU A 303 -16.73 -4.52 6.86
C LEU A 303 -17.12 -3.92 5.50
N ALA A 304 -16.31 -4.16 4.46
CA ALA A 304 -16.65 -3.80 3.09
C ALA A 304 -17.73 -4.72 2.51
N ALA A 305 -17.57 -6.04 2.67
CA ALA A 305 -18.49 -7.06 2.17
C ALA A 305 -19.87 -6.96 2.83
N GLN A 306 -19.93 -6.86 4.16
CA GLN A 306 -21.18 -6.73 4.93
C GLN A 306 -22.01 -5.52 4.51
N TYR A 307 -21.36 -4.42 4.10
CA TYR A 307 -22.07 -3.25 3.60
C TYR A 307 -22.58 -3.43 2.18
N PHE A 308 -21.80 -4.07 1.30
CA PHE A 308 -22.26 -4.39 -0.05
C PHE A 308 -23.50 -5.30 0.00
N ILE A 309 -23.51 -6.24 0.95
CA ILE A 309 -24.66 -7.09 1.27
C ILE A 309 -25.81 -6.26 1.87
N ARG A 310 -25.56 -5.37 2.84
CA ARG A 310 -26.59 -4.49 3.44
C ARG A 310 -27.17 -3.43 2.49
N GLN A 311 -26.46 -3.04 1.43
CA GLN A 311 -26.93 -2.11 0.41
C GLN A 311 -27.72 -2.82 -0.71
N GLY A 312 -28.01 -4.12 -0.59
CA GLY A 312 -28.97 -4.77 -1.47
C GLY A 312 -28.56 -4.83 -2.94
N LYS A 313 -27.28 -5.12 -3.25
CA LYS A 313 -26.92 -5.65 -4.57
C LYS A 313 -26.93 -7.17 -4.58
N PHE A 314 -28.01 -7.75 -4.07
CA PHE A 314 -28.44 -9.09 -4.40
C PHE A 314 -29.60 -8.91 -5.38
N LEU A 315 -29.33 -9.14 -6.67
CA LEU A 315 -30.26 -9.07 -7.81
C LEU A 315 -30.78 -7.67 -8.18
N SER A 316 -29.98 -6.93 -8.96
CA SER A 316 -30.40 -6.15 -10.15
C SER A 316 -29.18 -5.51 -10.81
#